data_AF-A0A374BLC5-F1
#
_entry.id   AF-A0A374BLC5-F1
#
_cell.length_a   1.000
_cell.length_b   1.000
_cell.length_c   1.000
_cell.angle_alpha   90.00
_cell.angle_beta   90.00
_cell.angle_gamma   90.00
#
_symmetry.space_group_name_H-M   'P 1'
#
loop_
_entity.id
_entity.type
_entity.pdbx_description
1 polymer ?
#
loop_
_entity_poly.entity_id
_entity_poly.type
_entity_poly.pdbx_seq_one_letter_code
_entity_poly.pdbx_strand_id
1 'polypeptide(L)' 'MRFVCRCGNMLTNQLDPNDTEYYVYSDREWSEFEKKGWIYFLDVPYPQYDVWRCEKCDRIYLFKENKVVKVYKPEE' A
#
# COMPACT_ATOMS: atom_id res chain seq x y z
N MET A 1 3.04 7.51 -10.01
CA MET A 1 3.90 8.30 -9.10
C MET A 1 5.30 7.68 -9.08
N ARG A 2 6.35 8.48 -8.83
CA ARG A 2 7.71 7.97 -8.56
C ARG A 2 8.17 8.46 -7.19
N PHE A 3 8.85 7.60 -6.44
CA PHE A 3 9.35 7.91 -5.11
C PHE A 3 10.71 7.25 -4.90
N VAL A 4 11.67 7.95 -4.29
CA VAL A 4 13.00 7.41 -4.02
C VAL A 4 13.06 6.90 -2.58
N CYS A 5 13.28 5.60 -2.42
CA CYS A 5 13.48 4.98 -1.12
C CYS A 5 14.76 5.51 -0.46
N ARG A 6 14.82 5.47 0.89
CA ARG A 6 16.02 5.78 1.67
C ARG A 6 17.27 4.96 1.31
N CYS A 7 17.11 3.77 0.71
CA CYS A 7 18.25 2.97 0.22
C CYS A 7 18.71 3.37 -1.19
N GLY A 8 18.10 4.37 -1.81
CA GLY A 8 18.39 4.82 -3.17
C GLY A 8 17.57 4.15 -4.27
N ASN A 9 16.78 3.10 -3.97
CA ASN A 9 15.94 2.44 -4.97
C ASN A 9 14.77 3.33 -5.41
N MET A 10 14.49 3.38 -6.71
CA MET A 10 13.32 4.07 -7.25
C MET A 10 12.09 3.15 -7.16
N LEU A 11 11.02 3.65 -6.55
CA LEU A 11 9.72 2.99 -6.46
C LEU A 11 8.76 3.68 -7.43
N THR A 12 7.92 2.91 -8.10
CA THR A 12 6.94 3.40 -9.06
C THR A 12 5.73 2.49 -9.10
N ASN A 13 4.54 3.08 -9.24
CA ASN A 13 3.31 2.35 -9.49
C ASN A 13 2.83 2.42 -10.94
N GLN A 14 3.73 2.71 -11.88
CA GLN A 14 3.44 2.81 -13.31
C GLN A 14 3.55 1.47 -14.06
N LEU A 15 4.01 0.41 -13.39
CA LEU A 15 4.15 -0.93 -13.97
C LEU A 15 2.87 -1.73 -13.75
N ASP A 16 2.56 -2.63 -14.68
CA ASP A 16 1.49 -3.63 -14.55
C ASP A 16 2.02 -4.99 -15.04
N PRO A 17 2.17 -6.01 -14.18
CA PRO A 17 1.84 -6.01 -12.74
C PRO A 17 2.78 -5.11 -11.91
N ASN A 18 2.29 -4.69 -10.75
CA ASN A 18 2.97 -3.77 -9.85
C ASN A 18 3.36 -4.47 -8.54
N ASP A 19 4.66 -4.67 -8.34
CA ASP A 19 5.21 -5.27 -7.11
C ASP A 19 5.59 -4.23 -6.03
N THR A 20 5.42 -2.94 -6.34
CA THR A 20 5.72 -1.82 -5.43
C THR A 20 4.53 -1.49 -4.52
N GLU A 21 3.32 -1.41 -5.06
CA GLU A 21 2.13 -0.91 -4.36
C GLU A 21 1.18 -2.04 -3.94
N TYR A 22 0.77 -2.02 -2.68
CA TYR A 22 -0.10 -3.00 -2.06
C TYR A 22 -1.40 -2.35 -1.57
N TYR A 23 -2.52 -3.02 -1.84
CA TYR A 23 -3.82 -2.69 -1.25
C TYR A 23 -3.91 -3.36 0.11
N VAL A 24 -3.80 -2.57 1.19
CA VAL A 24 -3.79 -3.06 2.57
C VAL A 24 -4.96 -2.48 3.33
N TYR A 25 -5.70 -3.35 4.01
CA TYR A 25 -6.83 -2.99 4.87
C TYR A 25 -6.54 -3.43 6.29
N SER A 26 -6.86 -2.59 7.27
CA SER A 26 -6.97 -3.04 8.65
C SER A 26 -8.16 -3.99 8.80
N ASP A 27 -8.11 -4.87 9.80
CA ASP A 27 -9.21 -5.78 10.11
C ASP A 27 -10.55 -5.06 10.27
N ARG A 28 -10.52 -3.84 10.82
CA ARG A 28 -11.70 -3.00 10.97
C ARG A 28 -12.25 -2.56 9.61
N GLU A 29 -11.41 -2.07 8.71
CA GLU A 29 -11.86 -1.64 7.37
C GLU A 29 -12.44 -2.80 6.59
N TRP A 30 -11.77 -3.96 6.65
CA TRP A 30 -12.23 -5.17 5.99
C TRP A 30 -13.55 -5.67 6.59
N SER A 31 -13.64 -5.73 7.91
CA SER A 31 -14.86 -6.17 8.62
C SER A 31 -16.07 -5.28 8.31
N GLU A 32 -15.90 -3.96 8.22
CA GLU A 32 -16.98 -3.06 7.82
C GLU A 32 -17.43 -3.30 6.37
N PHE A 33 -16.49 -3.64 5.49
CA PHE A 33 -16.81 -3.98 4.10
C PHE A 33 -17.56 -5.31 3.98
N GLU A 34 -17.17 -6.33 4.74
CA GLU A 34 -17.81 -7.66 4.75
C GLU A 34 -19.27 -7.64 5.21
N LYS A 35 -19.67 -6.67 6.04
CA LYS A 35 -21.08 -6.50 6.47
C LYS A 35 -22.06 -6.32 5.31
N LYS A 36 -21.59 -5.99 4.10
CA LYS A 36 -22.42 -5.89 2.89
C LYS A 36 -22.96 -7.27 2.42
N GLY A 37 -22.43 -8.38 2.91
CA GLY A 37 -22.92 -9.73 2.68
C GLY A 37 -22.51 -10.35 1.34
N TRP A 38 -22.54 -9.56 0.26
CA TRP A 38 -21.98 -9.94 -1.04
C TRP A 38 -20.88 -8.97 -1.44
N ILE A 39 -19.72 -9.52 -1.76
CA ILE A 39 -18.54 -8.76 -2.21
C ILE A 39 -18.32 -9.06 -3.68
N TYR A 40 -18.54 -8.06 -4.53
CA TYR A 40 -18.01 -8.09 -5.88
C TYR A 40 -16.64 -7.41 -5.89
N PHE A 41 -15.70 -7.91 -6.69
CA PHE A 41 -14.32 -7.39 -6.67
C PHE A 41 -14.25 -5.89 -7.04
N LEU A 42 -15.17 -5.38 -7.87
CA LEU A 42 -15.26 -3.96 -8.20
C LEU A 42 -15.77 -3.09 -7.05
N ASP A 43 -16.41 -3.70 -6.04
CA ASP A 43 -16.96 -2.97 -4.88
C ASP A 43 -15.94 -2.84 -3.75
N VAL A 44 -14.76 -3.45 -3.89
CA VAL A 44 -13.68 -3.35 -2.91
C VAL A 44 -13.28 -1.88 -2.80
N PRO A 45 -13.46 -1.25 -1.62
CA PRO A 45 -13.19 0.16 -1.47
C PRO A 45 -11.70 0.41 -1.61
N TYR A 46 -11.30 1.60 -2.08
CA TYR A 46 -9.91 2.00 -1.97
C TYR A 46 -9.49 2.07 -0.50
N PRO A 47 -8.30 1.54 -0.14
CA PRO A 47 -7.80 1.59 1.22
C PRO A 47 -7.51 3.02 1.65
N GLN A 48 -7.45 3.28 2.96
CA GLN A 48 -7.13 4.61 3.48
C GLN A 48 -5.73 5.10 3.14
N TYR A 49 -4.80 4.18 2.86
CA TYR A 49 -3.40 4.47 2.58
C TYR A 49 -2.93 3.68 1.37
N ASP A 50 -2.11 4.31 0.54
CA ASP A 50 -1.32 3.58 -0.44
C ASP A 50 -0.08 3.05 0.27
N VAL A 51 0.12 1.72 0.23
CA VAL A 51 1.22 1.07 0.94
C VAL A 51 2.26 0.62 -0.07
N TRP A 52 3.46 1.19 0.00
CA TRP A 52 4.54 0.85 -0.93
C TRP A 52 5.64 0.09 -0.22
N ARG A 53 6.06 -1.05 -0.76
CA ARG A 53 7.22 -1.82 -0.28
C ARG A 53 8.41 -1.54 -1.18
N CYS A 54 9.58 -1.38 -0.57
CA CYS A 54 10.84 -1.36 -1.31
C CYS A 54 11.39 -2.78 -1.47
N GLU A 55 11.45 -3.31 -2.69
CA GLU A 55 12.00 -4.65 -2.97
C GLU A 55 13.48 -4.85 -2.59
N LYS A 56 14.24 -3.77 -2.37
CA LYS A 56 15.67 -3.83 -2.06
C LYS A 56 16.00 -3.87 -0.58
N CYS A 57 15.16 -3.29 0.26
CA CYS A 57 15.44 -3.15 1.70
C CYS A 57 14.21 -3.34 2.58
N ASP A 58 13.10 -3.78 1.97
CA ASP A 58 11.84 -4.13 2.61
C ASP A 58 11.17 -3.03 3.46
N ARG A 59 11.66 -1.80 3.37
CA ARG A 59 10.97 -0.64 3.97
C ARG A 59 9.59 -0.48 3.38
N ILE A 60 8.63 -0.23 4.26
CA ILE A 60 7.23 0.03 3.89
C ILE A 60 6.94 1.51 4.12
N TYR A 61 6.37 2.15 3.11
CA TYR A 61 5.94 3.54 3.14
C TYR A 61 4.42 3.59 3.07
N LEU A 62 3.80 4.32 4.01
CA LEU A 62 2.37 4.61 3.96
C LEU A 62 2.20 6.02 3.40
N PHE A 63 1.44 6.12 2.32
CA PHE A 63 1.04 7.38 1.72
C PHE A 63 -0.40 7.71 2.05
N LYS A 64 -0.67 8.99 2.30
CA LYS A 64 -2.01 9.56 2.32
C LYS A 64 -1.98 10.81 1.46
N GLU A 65 -2.86 10.91 0.47
CA GLU A 65 -2.91 12.05 -0.46
C GLU A 65 -1.54 12.33 -1.12
N ASN A 66 -0.85 11.29 -1.61
CA ASN A 66 0.50 11.34 -2.19
C ASN A 66 1.62 11.84 -1.26
N LYS A 67 1.38 11.90 0.06
CA LYS A 67 2.40 12.26 1.06
C LYS A 67 2.72 11.08 1.95
N VAL A 68 4.01 10.85 2.18
CA VAL A 68 4.44 9.83 3.16
C VAL A 68 4.05 10.30 4.56
N VAL A 69 3.21 9.50 5.23
CA VAL A 69 2.77 9.76 6.61
C VAL A 69 3.50 8.88 7.62
N LYS A 70 3.90 7.67 7.23
CA LYS A 70 4.66 6.74 8.08
C LYS A 70 5.63 5.91 7.24
N VAL A 71 6.71 5.49 7.90
CA VAL A 71 7.72 4.58 7.34
C VAL A 71 7.99 3.49 8.36
N TYR A 72 7.88 2.24 7.93
CA TYR A 72 8.23 1.06 8.72
C TYR A 72 9.49 0.42 8.14
N LYS A 73 10.34 -0.09 9.03
CA LYS A 73 11.49 -0.92 8.68
C LYS A 73 11.23 -2.33 9.22
N PRO A 74 11.61 -3.39 8.50
CA PRO A 74 11.66 -4.73 9.08
C PRO A 74 12.55 -4.74 10.33
N GLU A 75 12.18 -5.59 11.28
CA GLU A 75 13.03 -5.94 12.42
C GLU A 75 14.08 -6.97 11.96
N GLU A 76 15.21 -7.03 12.68
CA GLU A 76 16.31 -7.97 12.42
C GLU A 76 16.10 -9.31 13.13
#